data_AF-A0A932DGX1-F1
#
_entry.id   AF-A0A932DGX1-F1
#
_cell.length_a   1.000
_cell.length_b   1.000
_cell.length_c   1.000
_cell.angle_alpha   90.00
_cell.angle_beta   90.00
_cell.angle_gamma   90.00
#
_symmetry.space_group_name_H-M   'P 1'
#
loop_
_entity.id
_entity.type
_entity.pdbx_description
1 polymer ?
#
loop_
_entity_poly.entity_id
_entity_poly.type
_entity_poly.pdbx_seq_one_letter_code
_entity_poly.pdbx_strand_id
1 'polypeptide(L)'
;MPRVLVVYGPNLNLLGEREPHIYGHDTMEAINARLQDLARAEGVEVEFYQSNSEGAIIDRLQQSRKKVEAVVVNAGALSHYSYALRDAIAAIAIPVIEIHMTNVVARGEFRTNLVLAPACKGVIYGFGVNSFLLGLRAAIDLAKSRDQGSGIRDQTKTPVPVVQSVAKPEARGPKPVSANESAPLRPEAKARRSRVKRRR
;
A
#
# COMPACT_ATOMS: atom_id res chain seq x y z
N MET A 1 -15.95 -11.55 25.20
CA MET A 1 -16.39 -10.67 24.09
C MET A 1 -15.25 -10.64 23.09
N PRO A 2 -15.49 -10.84 21.78
CA PRO A 2 -14.42 -10.74 20.78
C PRO A 2 -13.79 -9.34 20.81
N ARG A 3 -12.52 -9.26 20.44
CA ARG A 3 -11.68 -8.08 20.47
C ARG A 3 -10.92 -7.92 19.15
N VAL A 4 -10.94 -6.71 18.61
CA VAL A 4 -10.26 -6.34 17.36
C VAL A 4 -9.21 -5.28 17.66
N LEU A 5 -8.03 -5.41 17.06
CA LEU A 5 -7.00 -4.37 17.09
C LEU A 5 -7.03 -3.56 15.80
N VAL A 6 -7.10 -2.23 15.91
CA VAL A 6 -6.93 -1.30 14.79
C VAL A 6 -5.55 -0.65 14.90
N VAL A 7 -4.74 -0.81 13.85
CA VAL A 7 -3.36 -0.31 13.79
C VAL A 7 -3.23 0.79 12.74
N TYR A 8 -2.67 1.92 13.17
CA TYR A 8 -2.31 3.07 12.37
C TYR A 8 -0.79 3.13 12.21
N GLY A 9 -0.33 3.08 10.97
CA GLY A 9 1.08 3.18 10.61
C GLY A 9 1.59 4.63 10.57
N PRO A 10 2.75 4.84 9.91
CA PRO A 10 3.44 6.12 9.94
C PRO A 10 2.63 7.27 9.35
N ASN A 11 2.70 8.42 10.04
CA ASN A 11 2.07 9.70 9.70
C ASN A 11 0.53 9.73 9.80
N LEU A 12 -0.14 8.62 10.12
CA LEU A 12 -1.60 8.63 10.30
C LEU A 12 -2.04 9.36 11.58
N ASN A 13 -1.13 9.61 12.51
CA ASN A 13 -1.36 10.52 13.64
C ASN A 13 -1.58 11.98 13.19
N LEU A 14 -1.31 12.32 11.92
CA LEU A 14 -1.49 13.67 11.37
C LEU A 14 -2.78 13.80 10.53
N LEU A 15 -3.68 12.81 10.58
CA LEU A 15 -4.98 12.89 9.90
C LEU A 15 -5.79 14.09 10.43
N GLY A 16 -6.48 14.79 9.52
CA GLY A 16 -7.19 16.04 9.82
C GLY A 16 -6.32 17.29 9.70
N GLU A 17 -4.99 17.18 9.87
CA GLU A 17 -4.05 18.30 9.73
C GLU A 17 -3.33 18.29 8.38
N ARG A 18 -2.89 17.10 7.93
CA ARG A 18 -2.07 16.95 6.74
C ARG A 18 -2.91 16.73 5.47
N GLU A 19 -2.63 17.52 4.43
CA GLU A 19 -3.19 17.35 3.07
C GLU A 19 -4.71 17.02 3.10
N PRO A 20 -5.55 17.82 3.79
CA PRO A 20 -6.95 17.46 4.05
C PRO A 20 -7.79 17.27 2.77
N HIS A 21 -7.36 17.89 1.67
CA HIS A 21 -7.96 17.70 0.35
C HIS A 21 -7.77 16.27 -0.23
N ILE A 22 -6.82 15.48 0.30
CA ILE A 22 -6.54 14.09 -0.10
C ILE A 22 -7.10 13.09 0.91
N TYR A 23 -6.92 13.36 2.21
CA TYR A 23 -7.27 12.40 3.28
C TYR A 23 -8.57 12.72 4.02
N GLY A 24 -9.19 13.86 3.72
CA GLY A 24 -10.33 14.39 4.45
C GLY A 24 -9.93 15.20 5.68
N HIS A 25 -10.94 15.78 6.33
CA HIS A 25 -10.78 16.60 7.53
C HIS A 25 -10.97 15.83 8.84
N ASP A 26 -11.31 14.54 8.75
CA ASP A 26 -11.51 13.70 9.94
C ASP A 26 -10.17 13.42 10.62
N THR A 27 -10.08 13.72 11.92
CA THR A 27 -8.90 13.39 12.74
C THR A 27 -8.88 11.91 13.11
N MET A 28 -7.74 11.42 13.58
CA MET A 28 -7.63 10.04 14.08
C MET A 28 -8.62 9.78 15.24
N GLU A 29 -8.83 10.75 16.12
CA GLU A 29 -9.78 10.67 17.24
C GLU A 29 -11.22 10.57 16.75
N ALA A 30 -11.60 11.35 15.73
CA ALA A 30 -12.93 11.28 15.14
C ALA A 30 -13.17 9.92 14.46
N ILE A 31 -12.16 9.37 13.78
CA ILE A 31 -12.22 8.03 13.19
C ILE A 31 -12.36 6.98 14.29
N ASN A 32 -11.56 7.06 15.36
CA ASN A 32 -11.62 6.14 16.50
C ASN A 32 -13.01 6.14 17.14
N ALA A 33 -13.64 7.31 17.33
CA ALA A 33 -14.99 7.41 17.87
C ALA A 33 -16.01 6.65 17.01
N ARG A 34 -15.99 6.85 15.69
CA ARG A 34 -16.87 6.12 14.76
C ARG A 34 -16.65 4.61 14.80
N LEU A 35 -15.40 4.17 14.92
CA LEU A 35 -15.05 2.75 15.04
C LEU A 35 -15.50 2.16 16.37
N GLN A 36 -15.38 2.91 17.47
CA GLN A 36 -15.90 2.49 18.78
C GLN A 36 -17.42 2.37 18.77
N ASP A 37 -18.13 3.32 18.14
CA ASP A 37 -19.59 3.28 18.02
C ASP A 37 -20.04 2.02 17.26
N LEU A 38 -19.37 1.72 16.14
CA LEU A 38 -19.60 0.51 15.36
C LEU A 38 -19.30 -0.76 16.18
N ALA A 39 -18.16 -0.82 16.85
CA ALA A 39 -17.78 -1.98 17.66
C ALA A 39 -18.77 -2.23 18.81
N ARG A 40 -19.23 -1.17 19.49
CA ARG A 40 -20.26 -1.27 20.54
C ARG A 40 -21.58 -1.79 20.00
N ALA A 41 -22.03 -1.29 18.84
CA ALA A 41 -23.25 -1.76 18.21
C ALA A 41 -23.19 -3.25 17.82
N GLU A 42 -21.98 -3.75 17.54
CA GLU A 42 -21.72 -5.14 17.14
C GLU A 42 -21.36 -6.08 18.30
N GLY A 43 -21.26 -5.56 19.53
CA GLY A 43 -20.90 -6.35 20.71
C GLY A 43 -19.45 -6.84 20.70
N VAL A 44 -18.52 -6.01 20.21
CA VAL A 44 -17.09 -6.30 20.08
C VAL A 44 -16.27 -5.21 20.76
N GLU A 45 -15.16 -5.58 21.38
CA GLU A 45 -14.18 -4.63 21.91
C GLU A 45 -13.20 -4.21 20.81
N VAL A 46 -12.82 -2.93 20.79
CA VAL A 46 -11.83 -2.42 19.84
C VAL A 46 -10.69 -1.72 20.58
N GLU A 47 -9.46 -2.10 20.25
CA GLU A 47 -8.24 -1.44 20.71
C GLU A 47 -7.60 -0.67 19.55
N PHE A 48 -7.04 0.50 19.84
CA PHE A 48 -6.35 1.34 18.85
C PHE A 48 -4.87 1.42 19.17
N TYR A 49 -4.02 1.37 18.15
CA TYR A 49 -2.59 1.56 18.29
C TYR A 49 -2.04 2.34 17.10
N GLN A 50 -1.24 3.37 17.38
CA GLN A 50 -0.55 4.14 16.36
C GLN A 50 0.95 4.11 16.61
N SER A 51 1.74 3.98 15.55
CA SER A 51 3.18 4.16 15.62
C SER A 51 3.77 4.58 14.28
N ASN A 52 4.82 5.41 14.35
CA ASN A 52 5.66 5.76 13.20
C ASN A 52 6.83 4.79 12.99
N SER A 53 7.06 3.86 13.93
CA SER A 53 8.13 2.87 13.89
C SER A 53 7.61 1.51 13.44
N GLU A 54 8.26 0.95 12.40
CA GLU A 54 8.01 -0.40 11.88
C GLU A 54 8.15 -1.46 12.98
N GLY A 55 9.27 -1.45 13.71
CA GLY A 55 9.52 -2.40 14.81
C GLY A 55 8.44 -2.36 15.88
N ALA A 56 7.99 -1.15 16.26
CA ALA A 56 6.94 -1.01 17.27
C ALA A 56 5.56 -1.50 16.78
N ILE A 57 5.27 -1.49 15.47
CA ILE A 57 4.07 -2.12 14.91
C ILE A 57 4.21 -3.63 14.94
N ILE A 58 5.37 -4.16 14.54
CA ILE A 58 5.68 -5.60 14.59
C ILE A 58 5.51 -6.14 16.02
N ASP A 59 6.14 -5.48 16.99
CA ASP A 59 6.06 -5.85 18.40
C ASP A 59 4.61 -5.86 18.90
N ARG A 60 3.83 -4.83 18.52
CA ARG A 60 2.43 -4.75 18.90
C ARG A 60 1.61 -5.90 18.33
N LEU A 61 1.80 -6.25 17.05
CA LEU A 61 1.11 -7.39 16.43
C LEU A 61 1.47 -8.70 17.14
N GLN A 62 2.76 -8.92 17.41
CA GLN A 62 3.21 -10.12 18.11
C GLN A 62 2.63 -10.20 19.53
N GLN A 63 2.62 -9.09 20.29
CA GLN A 63 2.03 -9.03 21.63
C GLN A 63 0.52 -9.29 21.64
N SER A 64 -0.18 -8.92 20.58
CA SER A 64 -1.64 -9.00 20.47
C SER A 64 -2.14 -10.35 19.92
N ARG A 65 -1.26 -11.17 19.33
CA ARG A 65 -1.61 -12.43 18.63
C ARG A 65 -2.43 -13.47 19.43
N LYS A 66 -2.45 -13.36 20.76
CA LYS A 66 -3.22 -14.25 21.67
C LYS A 66 -4.29 -13.49 22.47
N LYS A 67 -4.50 -12.21 22.18
CA LYS A 67 -5.37 -11.29 22.95
C LYS A 67 -6.52 -10.73 22.11
N VAL A 68 -6.42 -10.81 20.79
CA VAL A 68 -7.41 -10.30 19.85
C VAL A 68 -7.68 -11.37 18.79
N GLU A 69 -8.87 -11.33 18.20
CA GLU A 69 -9.32 -12.32 17.22
C GLU A 69 -9.11 -11.87 15.78
N ALA A 70 -8.94 -10.56 15.54
CA ALA A 70 -8.64 -9.99 14.23
C ALA A 70 -7.92 -8.65 14.33
N VAL A 71 -7.26 -8.24 13.25
CA VAL A 71 -6.58 -6.94 13.12
C VAL A 71 -7.06 -6.20 11.89
N VAL A 72 -7.28 -4.88 12.02
CA VAL A 72 -7.37 -3.95 10.89
C VAL A 72 -6.09 -3.12 10.89
N VAL A 73 -5.38 -3.05 9.76
CA VAL A 73 -4.13 -2.30 9.66
C VAL A 73 -4.17 -1.34 8.48
N ASN A 74 -3.87 -0.07 8.73
CA ASN A 74 -3.43 0.86 7.71
C ASN A 74 -1.96 1.16 7.98
N ALA A 75 -1.05 0.48 7.30
CA ALA A 75 0.39 0.62 7.55
C ALA A 75 1.01 1.86 6.85
N GLY A 76 0.19 2.69 6.20
CA GLY A 76 0.66 3.86 5.47
C GLY A 76 1.73 3.49 4.44
N ALA A 77 2.87 4.19 4.47
CA ALA A 77 3.97 3.93 3.55
C ALA A 77 4.59 2.53 3.71
N LEU A 78 4.51 1.91 4.89
CA LEU A 78 5.10 0.59 5.13
C LEU A 78 4.43 -0.51 4.29
N SER A 79 3.17 -0.30 3.89
CA SER A 79 2.45 -1.21 3.00
C SER A 79 3.15 -1.49 1.67
N HIS A 80 4.04 -0.59 1.22
CA HIS A 80 4.72 -0.70 -0.06
C HIS A 80 6.13 -1.30 0.03
N TYR A 81 6.74 -1.36 1.22
CA TYR A 81 8.18 -1.65 1.35
C TYR A 81 8.54 -2.60 2.50
N SER A 82 7.67 -2.77 3.50
CA SER A 82 8.01 -3.50 4.72
C SER A 82 7.79 -5.01 4.58
N TYR A 83 8.83 -5.71 4.15
CA TYR A 83 8.84 -7.19 4.19
C TYR A 83 8.91 -7.72 5.63
N ALA A 84 9.53 -6.96 6.56
CA ALA A 84 9.55 -7.34 7.97
C ALA A 84 8.13 -7.35 8.57
N LEU A 85 7.31 -6.33 8.28
CA LEU A 85 5.91 -6.30 8.72
C LEU A 85 5.06 -7.36 8.00
N ARG A 86 5.29 -7.58 6.71
CA ARG A 86 4.64 -8.68 5.96
C ARG A 86 4.86 -10.02 6.66
N ASP A 87 6.11 -10.33 6.99
CA ASP A 87 6.46 -11.62 7.59
C ASP A 87 5.94 -11.72 9.02
N ALA A 88 5.91 -10.61 9.77
CA ALA A 88 5.24 -10.56 11.07
C ALA A 88 3.72 -10.84 10.96
N ILE A 89 3.04 -10.30 9.94
CA ILE A 89 1.63 -10.59 9.66
C ILE A 89 1.44 -12.06 9.30
N ALA A 90 2.30 -12.63 8.45
CA ALA A 90 2.22 -14.04 8.08
C ALA A 90 2.50 -14.99 9.27
N ALA A 91 3.31 -14.55 10.24
CA ALA A 91 3.67 -15.33 11.42
C ALA A 91 2.57 -15.35 12.51
N ILE A 92 1.61 -14.43 12.49
CA ILE A 92 0.49 -14.43 13.44
C ILE A 92 -0.70 -15.22 12.90
N ALA A 93 -1.31 -16.08 13.73
CA ALA A 93 -2.43 -16.94 13.31
C ALA A 93 -3.80 -16.22 13.26
N ILE A 94 -3.82 -14.92 13.55
CA ILE A 94 -5.02 -14.09 13.55
C ILE A 94 -5.16 -13.37 12.21
N PRO A 95 -6.37 -13.28 11.64
CA PRO A 95 -6.59 -12.61 10.36
C PRO A 95 -6.30 -11.11 10.46
N VAL A 96 -5.63 -10.59 9.44
CA VAL A 96 -5.33 -9.17 9.28
C VAL A 96 -6.03 -8.65 8.02
N ILE A 97 -6.78 -7.56 8.15
CA ILE A 97 -7.34 -6.82 7.01
C ILE A 97 -6.51 -5.56 6.82
N GLU A 98 -5.92 -5.42 5.64
CA GLU A 98 -5.22 -4.20 5.26
C GLU A 98 -6.21 -3.18 4.71
N ILE A 99 -6.09 -1.92 5.12
CA ILE A 99 -6.94 -0.84 4.62
C ILE A 99 -6.13 0.39 4.23
N HIS A 100 -6.62 1.11 3.23
CA HIS A 100 -6.08 2.40 2.80
C HIS A 100 -7.21 3.41 2.56
N MET A 101 -7.01 4.66 2.95
CA MET A 101 -8.01 5.70 2.72
C MET A 101 -8.12 6.07 1.23
N THR A 102 -6.99 6.14 0.54
CA THR A 102 -6.93 6.52 -0.88
C THR A 102 -6.88 5.31 -1.80
N ASN A 103 -7.26 5.48 -3.07
CA ASN A 103 -7.06 4.45 -4.08
C ASN A 103 -5.57 4.33 -4.41
N VAL A 104 -4.89 3.35 -3.81
CA VAL A 104 -3.43 3.17 -3.94
C VAL A 104 -3.01 2.84 -5.38
N VAL A 105 -3.85 2.12 -6.12
CA VAL A 105 -3.57 1.72 -7.51
C VAL A 105 -3.57 2.94 -8.45
N ALA A 106 -4.43 3.93 -8.17
CA ALA A 106 -4.51 5.15 -8.98
C ALA A 106 -3.39 6.17 -8.71
N ARG A 107 -2.48 5.93 -7.75
CA ARG A 107 -1.49 6.93 -7.27
C ARG A 107 -0.05 6.71 -7.79
N GLY A 108 0.14 5.90 -8.83
CA GLY A 108 1.42 5.69 -9.54
C GLY A 108 2.14 4.38 -9.20
N GLU A 109 3.16 4.05 -10.00
CA GLU A 109 3.78 2.70 -10.05
C GLU A 109 4.39 2.20 -8.73
N PHE A 110 4.84 3.08 -7.84
CA PHE A 110 5.43 2.63 -6.57
C PHE A 110 4.39 2.28 -5.50
N ARG A 111 3.14 2.75 -5.65
CA ARG A 111 2.05 2.50 -4.67
C ARG A 111 1.13 1.34 -5.06
N THR A 112 1.28 0.81 -6.27
CA THR A 112 0.48 -0.31 -6.76
C THR A 112 0.94 -1.64 -6.16
N ASN A 113 2.21 -1.76 -5.76
CA ASN A 113 2.71 -2.95 -5.08
C ASN A 113 2.47 -2.84 -3.57
N LEU A 114 1.47 -3.57 -3.07
CA LEU A 114 1.21 -3.74 -1.65
C LEU A 114 1.90 -5.02 -1.18
N VAL A 115 3.06 -4.89 -0.53
CA VAL A 115 3.86 -6.06 -0.10
C VAL A 115 3.20 -6.81 1.06
N LEU A 116 2.33 -6.15 1.82
CA LEU A 116 1.57 -6.78 2.92
C LEU A 116 0.38 -7.58 2.42
N ALA A 117 -0.24 -7.17 1.32
CA ALA A 117 -1.49 -7.73 0.81
C ALA A 117 -1.50 -9.28 0.71
N PRO A 118 -0.42 -9.95 0.25
CA PRO A 118 -0.38 -11.42 0.22
C PRO A 118 -0.42 -12.11 1.58
N ALA A 119 -0.03 -11.43 2.66
CA ALA A 119 -0.08 -11.93 4.03
C ALA A 119 -1.40 -11.58 4.75
N CYS A 120 -2.18 -10.65 4.20
CA CYS A 120 -3.46 -10.23 4.75
C CYS A 120 -4.62 -11.11 4.24
N LYS A 121 -5.73 -11.15 4.99
CA LYS A 121 -6.96 -11.84 4.59
C LYS A 121 -7.65 -11.17 3.40
N GLY A 122 -7.51 -9.86 3.30
CA GLY A 122 -8.05 -9.02 2.25
C GLY A 122 -7.57 -7.58 2.39
N VAL A 123 -7.79 -6.79 1.34
CA VAL A 123 -7.41 -5.38 1.28
C VAL A 123 -8.60 -4.53 0.87
N ILE A 124 -8.80 -3.39 1.54
CA ILE A 124 -9.86 -2.41 1.22
C ILE A 124 -9.20 -1.05 1.00
N TYR A 125 -9.39 -0.42 -0.16
CA TYR A 125 -8.78 0.88 -0.42
C TYR A 125 -9.68 1.81 -1.24
N GLY A 126 -9.50 3.13 -1.04
CA GLY A 126 -10.15 4.16 -1.86
C GLY A 126 -11.48 4.69 -1.36
N PHE A 127 -11.92 4.32 -0.15
CA PHE A 127 -13.20 4.75 0.42
C PHE A 127 -13.05 5.81 1.53
N GLY A 128 -11.89 6.48 1.63
CA GLY A 128 -11.63 7.47 2.67
C GLY A 128 -11.74 6.86 4.07
N VAL A 129 -12.45 7.55 4.97
CA VAL A 129 -12.72 7.03 6.33
C VAL A 129 -13.56 5.75 6.30
N ASN A 130 -14.42 5.56 5.30
CA ASN A 130 -15.21 4.34 5.20
C ASN A 130 -14.34 3.09 5.00
N SER A 131 -13.10 3.21 4.52
CA SER A 131 -12.16 2.09 4.49
C SER A 131 -11.92 1.49 5.88
N PHE A 132 -11.88 2.31 6.93
CA PHE A 132 -11.75 1.84 8.31
C PHE A 132 -13.01 1.11 8.78
N LEU A 133 -14.19 1.67 8.51
CA LEU A 133 -15.48 1.07 8.91
C LEU A 133 -15.71 -0.27 8.22
N LEU A 134 -15.45 -0.34 6.91
CA LEU A 134 -15.52 -1.58 6.14
C LEU A 134 -14.51 -2.61 6.63
N GLY A 135 -13.28 -2.18 6.92
CA GLY A 135 -12.25 -3.04 7.51
C GLY A 135 -12.65 -3.60 8.86
N LEU A 136 -13.22 -2.77 9.75
CA LEU A 136 -13.68 -3.21 11.05
C LEU A 136 -14.86 -4.18 10.94
N ARG A 137 -15.82 -3.95 10.04
CA ARG A 137 -16.91 -4.91 9.81
C ARG A 137 -16.37 -6.28 9.38
N ALA A 138 -15.45 -6.30 8.41
CA ALA A 138 -14.80 -7.53 7.97
C ALA A 138 -14.02 -8.22 9.12
N ALA A 139 -13.32 -7.46 9.96
CA ALA A 139 -12.63 -7.99 11.14
C ALA A 139 -13.60 -8.61 12.16
N ILE A 140 -14.73 -7.96 12.41
CA ILE A 140 -15.77 -8.43 13.33
C ILE A 140 -16.36 -9.76 12.86
N ASP A 141 -16.66 -9.88 11.56
CA ASP A 141 -17.20 -11.12 11.01
C ASP A 141 -16.21 -12.28 11.13
N LEU A 142 -14.91 -12.01 10.90
CA LEU A 142 -13.84 -12.99 11.09
C LEU A 142 -13.64 -13.34 12.57
N ALA A 143 -13.76 -12.36 13.47
CA ALA A 143 -13.64 -12.58 14.90
C ALA A 143 -14.79 -13.47 15.43
N LYS A 144 -16.04 -13.17 15.04
CA LYS A 144 -17.23 -13.94 15.43
C LYS A 144 -17.24 -15.35 14.82
N SER A 145 -16.79 -15.51 13.58
CA SER A 145 -16.76 -16.83 12.91
C SER A 145 -15.67 -17.78 13.44
N ARG A 146 -14.59 -17.25 14.02
CA ARG A 146 -13.58 -18.06 14.74
C ARG A 146 -14.10 -18.62 16.05
N ASP A 147 -14.95 -17.87 16.75
CA ASP A 147 -15.64 -18.33 17.96
C ASP A 147 -16.61 -19.48 17.65
N GLN A 148 -17.19 -19.48 16.45
CA GLN A 148 -18.18 -20.46 16.00
C GLN A 148 -17.63 -21.59 15.10
N GLY A 149 -16.32 -21.67 14.89
CA GLY A 149 -15.69 -22.77 14.11
C GLY A 149 -16.08 -22.81 12.62
N SER A 150 -16.34 -21.66 11.97
CA SER A 150 -16.85 -21.64 10.59
C SER A 150 -15.75 -21.87 9.52
N GLY A 151 -16.03 -22.79 8.58
CA GLY A 151 -15.12 -23.35 7.57
C GLY A 151 -14.81 -22.51 6.33
N ILE A 152 -14.52 -21.22 6.45
CA ILE A 152 -13.91 -20.46 5.34
C ILE A 152 -12.45 -20.89 5.22
N ARG A 153 -12.12 -21.64 4.16
CA ARG A 153 -10.74 -22.08 3.89
C ARG A 153 -9.80 -20.86 3.77
N ASP A 154 -8.73 -20.90 4.54
CA ASP A 154 -7.71 -19.86 4.54
C ASP A 154 -6.77 -20.00 3.34
N GLN A 155 -7.05 -19.26 2.26
CA GLN A 155 -6.23 -19.30 1.03
C GLN A 155 -4.83 -18.71 1.24
N THR A 156 -4.58 -17.96 2.32
CA THR A 156 -3.25 -17.38 2.63
C THR A 156 -2.18 -18.43 2.93
N LYS A 157 -2.58 -19.68 3.21
CA LYS A 157 -1.68 -20.82 3.46
C LYS A 157 -1.30 -21.60 2.21
N THR A 158 -1.82 -21.24 1.04
CA THR A 158 -1.39 -21.84 -0.22
C THR A 158 -0.15 -21.09 -0.69
N PRO A 159 0.99 -21.77 -0.94
CA PRO A 159 2.17 -21.08 -1.43
C PRO A 159 1.83 -20.36 -2.74
N VAL A 160 1.89 -19.03 -2.73
CA VAL A 160 1.78 -18.24 -3.96
C VAL A 160 3.04 -18.56 -4.77
N PRO A 161 2.93 -19.03 -6.03
CA PRO A 161 4.11 -19.22 -6.85
C PRO A 161 4.85 -17.90 -6.94
N VAL A 162 6.14 -17.90 -6.63
CA VAL A 162 7.01 -16.74 -6.84
C VAL A 162 6.89 -16.40 -8.33
N VAL A 163 6.21 -15.30 -8.63
CA VAL A 163 6.16 -14.78 -9.99
C VAL A 163 7.59 -14.41 -10.33
N GLN A 164 8.25 -15.23 -11.16
CA GLN A 164 9.54 -14.88 -11.74
C GLN A 164 9.37 -13.50 -12.36
N SER A 165 10.26 -12.58 -12.00
CA SER A 165 10.25 -11.21 -12.51
C SER A 165 9.99 -11.24 -14.01
N VAL A 166 8.93 -10.56 -14.44
CA VAL A 166 8.70 -10.34 -15.86
C VAL A 166 9.96 -9.68 -16.39
N ALA A 167 10.67 -10.36 -17.29
CA ALA A 167 11.89 -9.84 -17.88
C ALA A 167 11.62 -8.42 -18.39
N LYS A 168 12.47 -7.47 -17.99
CA LYS A 168 12.44 -6.11 -18.56
C LYS A 168 12.42 -6.26 -20.08
N PRO A 169 11.55 -5.54 -20.81
CA PRO A 169 11.63 -5.54 -22.26
C PRO A 169 13.03 -5.07 -22.65
N GLU A 170 13.77 -5.90 -23.37
CA GLU A 170 15.08 -5.54 -23.90
C GLU A 170 14.95 -4.23 -24.67
N ALA A 171 15.76 -3.24 -24.29
CA ALA A 171 15.86 -1.99 -25.01
C ALA A 171 16.32 -2.34 -26.44
N ARG A 172 15.39 -2.29 -27.41
CA ARG A 172 15.74 -2.32 -28.82
C ARG A 172 16.60 -1.11 -29.12
N GLY A 173 17.92 -1.31 -29.12
CA GLY A 173 18.86 -0.35 -29.67
C GLY A 173 18.48 0.02 -31.11
N PRO A 174 18.81 1.23 -31.58
CA PRO A 174 18.47 1.65 -32.93
C PRO A 174 19.08 0.67 -33.94
N LYS A 175 18.24 0.15 -34.85
CA LYS A 175 18.69 -0.73 -35.94
C LYS A 175 19.73 0.02 -36.80
N PRO A 176 20.83 -0.64 -37.19
CA PRO A 176 21.80 -0.01 -38.10
C PRO A 176 21.11 0.26 -39.43
N VAL A 177 21.22 1.50 -39.91
CA VAL A 177 20.75 1.89 -41.24
C VAL A 177 21.72 1.27 -42.25
N SER A 178 21.21 0.35 -43.08
CA SER A 178 21.98 -0.23 -44.18
C SER A 178 22.24 0.85 -45.23
N ALA A 179 23.51 1.16 -45.45
CA ALA A 179 23.93 1.97 -46.58
C ALA A 179 23.87 1.14 -47.86
N ASN A 180 23.06 1.57 -48.85
CA ASN A 180 23.42 1.34 -50.24
C ASN A 180 22.81 2.41 -51.18
N GLU A 181 23.70 3.07 -51.93
CA GLU A 181 23.61 3.60 -53.32
C GLU A 181 22.37 4.44 -53.76
N SER A 182 22.44 5.56 -54.49
CA SER A 182 23.50 6.22 -55.27
C SER A 182 23.00 7.58 -55.83
N ALA A 183 23.93 8.56 -55.89
CA ALA A 183 24.07 9.69 -56.85
C ALA A 183 23.07 10.89 -56.89
N PRO A 184 23.41 12.06 -57.50
CA PRO A 184 24.70 12.49 -58.07
C PRO A 184 25.26 13.85 -57.56
N LEU A 185 26.55 14.04 -57.87
CA LEU A 185 27.37 15.25 -57.75
C LEU A 185 26.79 16.48 -58.47
N ARG A 186 26.98 17.68 -57.89
CA ARG A 186 27.12 18.98 -58.59
C ARG A 186 27.65 20.08 -57.63
N PRO A 187 28.19 21.21 -58.13
CA PRO A 187 29.62 21.51 -57.99
C PRO A 187 29.93 22.69 -57.05
N GLU A 188 31.23 22.81 -56.76
CA GLU A 188 31.88 23.84 -55.94
C GLU A 188 31.46 25.28 -56.26
N ALA A 189 31.21 26.07 -55.21
CA ALA A 189 31.13 27.53 -55.28
C ALA A 189 31.88 28.19 -54.11
N LYS A 190 33.14 28.52 -54.40
CA LYS A 190 33.93 29.70 -53.99
C LYS A 190 33.71 30.31 -52.58
N ALA A 191 34.82 30.25 -51.85
CA ALA A 191 35.25 31.13 -50.78
C ALA A 191 34.71 32.58 -50.83
N ARG A 192 34.26 33.07 -49.66
CA ARG A 192 34.46 34.46 -49.24
C ARG A 192 34.61 34.55 -47.72
N ARG A 193 35.85 34.81 -47.30
CA ARG A 193 36.17 35.31 -45.97
C ARG A 193 35.60 36.73 -45.82
N SER A 194 34.92 37.00 -44.72
CA SER A 194 34.85 38.35 -44.16
C SER A 194 34.88 38.30 -42.64
N ARG A 195 36.04 38.67 -42.08
CA ARG A 195 36.17 39.34 -40.78
C ARG A 195 35.10 40.44 -40.69
N VAL A 196 34.55 40.69 -39.50
CA VAL A 196 34.44 42.03 -38.88
C VAL A 196 33.86 41.97 -37.45
N LYS A 197 34.71 42.43 -36.52
CA LYS A 197 34.50 43.25 -35.30
C LYS A 197 33.64 42.76 -34.12
N ARG A 198 34.39 42.54 -33.03
CA ARG A 198 34.12 42.96 -31.63
C ARG A 198 33.43 44.35 -31.53
N ARG A 199 32.46 44.44 -30.62
CA ARG A 199 32.02 45.57 -29.74
C ARG A 199 30.61 45.17 -29.25
N ARG A 200 30.24 45.20 -27.97
CA ARG A 200 30.68 45.94 -26.79
C ARG A 200 30.76 45.02 -25.58
#